data_AF-A0A6I3LJK1-F1
#
_entry.id   AF-A0A6I3LJK1-F1
#
_cell.length_a   1.000
_cell.length_b   1.000
_cell.length_c   1.000
_cell.angle_alpha   90.00
_cell.angle_beta   90.00
_cell.angle_gamma   90.00
#
_symmetry.space_group_name_H-M   'P 1'
#
loop_
_entity.id
_entity.type
_entity.pdbx_description
1 polymer ?
#
loop_
_entity_poly.entity_id
_entity_poly.type
_entity_poly.pdbx_seq_one_letter_code
_entity_poly.pdbx_strand_id
1 'polypeptide(L)'
;NSPTWENAIEGQINLRDAVRGTISHKSENGKEYRLNSKTAVLIVRPRGWHLEEKHMQVDGKNMSGSLVDFGLYFFHNAKALLAKGSGPYF
;
A
#
# COMPACT_ATOMS: atom_id res chain seq x y z
N ASN A 1 -10.87 -2.41 4.63
CA ASN A 1 -10.19 -3.18 3.58
C ASN A 1 -10.69 -4.62 3.67
N SER A 2 -11.41 -5.11 2.67
CA SER A 2 -11.69 -6.54 2.56
C SER A 2 -10.45 -7.20 1.96
N PRO A 3 -9.86 -8.24 2.59
CA PRO A 3 -8.57 -8.80 2.15
C PRO A 3 -8.74 -9.74 0.95
N THR A 4 -9.37 -9.25 -0.12
CA THR A 4 -9.30 -9.90 -1.43
C THR A 4 -7.90 -9.71 -2.00
N TRP A 5 -7.52 -10.58 -2.94
CA TRP A 5 -6.22 -10.48 -3.60
C TRP A 5 -6.06 -9.14 -4.34
N GLU A 6 -7.12 -8.73 -5.03
CA GLU A 6 -7.16 -7.50 -5.81
C GLU A 6 -6.95 -6.29 -4.90
N ASN A 7 -7.69 -6.21 -3.78
CA ASN A 7 -7.52 -5.12 -2.83
C ASN A 7 -6.13 -5.09 -2.18
N ALA A 8 -5.56 -6.27 -1.90
CA ALA A 8 -4.22 -6.37 -1.33
C ALA A 8 -3.16 -5.81 -2.30
N ILE A 9 -3.21 -6.20 -3.58
CA ILE A 9 -2.22 -5.79 -4.57
C ILE A 9 -2.47 -4.38 -5.11
N GLU A 10 -3.71 -4.05 -5.48
CA GLU A 10 -4.06 -2.70 -5.94
C GLU A 10 -3.86 -1.68 -4.84
N GLY A 11 -4.11 -2.03 -3.58
CA GLY A 11 -3.77 -1.19 -2.43
C GLY A 11 -2.30 -0.80 -2.40
N GLN A 12 -1.40 -1.75 -2.66
CA GLN A 12 0.04 -1.49 -2.71
C GLN A 12 0.44 -0.62 -3.91
N ILE A 13 -0.20 -0.82 -5.08
CA ILE A 13 0.00 0.03 -6.26
C ILE A 13 -0.44 1.47 -5.94
N ASN A 14 -1.62 1.63 -5.35
CA ASN A 14 -2.17 2.93 -4.97
C ASN A 14 -1.25 3.64 -3.97
N LEU A 15 -0.78 2.95 -2.92
CA LEU A 15 0.14 3.54 -1.95
C LEU A 15 1.47 3.95 -2.59
N ARG A 16 2.01 3.11 -3.47
CA ARG A 16 3.24 3.41 -4.22
C ARG A 16 3.10 4.66 -5.08
N ASP A 17 1.99 4.78 -5.78
CA ASP A 17 1.72 5.91 -6.66
C ASP A 17 1.41 7.17 -5.83
N ALA A 18 0.76 7.04 -4.67
CA ALA A 18 0.57 8.14 -3.71
C ALA A 18 1.90 8.65 -3.15
N VAL A 19 2.81 7.75 -2.79
CA VAL A 19 4.16 8.11 -2.32
C VAL A 19 4.95 8.85 -3.39
N ARG A 20 4.77 8.48 -4.67
CA ARG A 20 5.40 9.14 -5.83
C ARG A 20 4.68 10.40 -6.30
N GLY A 21 3.50 10.72 -5.73
CA GLY A 21 2.70 11.87 -6.14
C GLY A 21 1.96 11.69 -7.47
N THR A 22 1.86 10.45 -7.97
CA THR A 22 1.27 10.13 -9.29
C THR A 22 -0.10 9.47 -9.20
N ILE A 23 -0.60 9.18 -7.99
CA ILE A 23 -1.95 8.62 -7.85
C ILE A 23 -3.01 9.58 -8.40
N SER A 24 -3.92 9.04 -9.20
CA SER A 24 -5.07 9.76 -9.74
C SER A 24 -6.29 8.86 -9.79
N HIS A 25 -7.47 9.44 -9.65
CA HIS A 25 -8.73 8.73 -9.85
C HIS A 25 -9.61 9.52 -10.83
N LYS A 26 -10.16 8.83 -11.83
CA LYS A 26 -11.12 9.41 -12.77
C LYS A 26 -12.50 8.81 -12.49
N SER A 27 -13.46 9.65 -12.13
CA SER A 27 -14.84 9.22 -11.94
C SER A 27 -15.57 9.09 -13.29
N GLU A 28 -16.68 8.35 -13.28
CA GLU A 28 -17.48 8.06 -14.48
C GLU A 28 -17.99 9.33 -15.19
N ASN A 29 -18.25 10.39 -14.43
CA ASN A 29 -18.63 11.71 -14.97
C ASN A 29 -17.46 12.50 -15.59
N GLY A 30 -16.27 11.91 -15.70
CA GLY A 30 -15.09 12.50 -16.32
C GLY A 30 -14.22 13.36 -15.40
N LYS A 31 -14.62 13.60 -14.15
CA LYS A 31 -13.82 14.38 -13.19
C LYS A 31 -12.58 13.59 -12.75
N GLU A 32 -11.44 14.26 -12.71
CA GLU A 32 -10.16 13.68 -12.28
C GLU A 32 -9.74 14.25 -10.92
N TYR A 33 -9.28 13.37 -10.04
CA TYR A 33 -8.79 13.68 -8.70
C TYR A 33 -7.30 13.36 -8.61
N ARG A 34 -6.54 14.29 -8.04
CA ARG A 34 -5.09 14.17 -7.81
C ARG A 34 -4.74 14.73 -6.43
N LEU A 35 -3.53 14.44 -5.97
CA LEU A 35 -3.04 14.96 -4.69
C LEU A 35 -2.75 16.46 -4.77
N ASN A 36 -2.97 17.16 -3.66
CA ASN A 36 -2.46 18.52 -3.45
C ASN A 36 -0.93 18.47 -3.31
N SER A 37 -0.27 19.62 -3.47
CA SER A 37 1.19 19.75 -3.27
C SER A 37 1.66 19.37 -1.86
N LYS A 38 0.81 19.59 -0.85
CA LYS A 38 1.02 19.18 0.54
C LYS A 38 -0.14 18.30 0.99
N THR A 39 0.18 17.08 1.40
CA THR A 39 -0.78 16.08 1.89
C THR A 39 -0.60 15.81 3.38
N ALA A 40 -1.54 15.09 3.98
CA ALA A 40 -1.31 14.44 5.26
C ALA A 40 -0.12 13.47 5.19
N VAL A 41 0.48 13.17 6.35
CA VAL A 41 1.50 12.13 6.48
C VAL A 41 0.84 10.76 6.31
N LEU A 42 1.41 9.93 5.43
CA LEU A 42 0.88 8.60 5.13
C LEU A 42 1.38 7.57 6.17
N ILE A 43 0.45 6.84 6.78
CA ILE A 43 0.70 5.76 7.74
C ILE A 43 -0.14 4.55 7.29
N VAL A 44 0.47 3.37 7.27
CA VAL A 44 -0.17 2.14 6.75
C VAL A 44 -0.44 1.17 7.87
N ARG A 45 -1.68 0.68 8.00
CA ARG A 45 -2.02 -0.35 9.00
C ARG A 45 -2.06 -1.74 8.35
N PRO A 46 -1.06 -2.62 8.57
CA PRO A 46 -1.09 -4.00 8.08
C PRO A 46 -2.25 -4.80 8.69
N ARG A 47 -2.59 -5.93 8.07
CA ARG A 47 -3.41 -6.97 8.71
C ARG A 47 -2.80 -7.40 10.05
N GLY A 48 -3.64 -7.84 10.99
CA GLY A 48 -3.21 -8.38 12.27
C GLY A 48 -2.67 -9.82 12.15
N TRP A 49 -1.91 -10.26 13.16
CA TRP A 49 -1.18 -11.54 13.15
C TRP A 49 -2.02 -12.80 12.90
N HIS A 50 -3.32 -12.77 13.19
CA HIS A 50 -4.24 -13.89 12.99
C HIS A 50 -4.69 -14.07 11.53
N LEU A 51 -4.32 -13.17 10.63
CA LEU A 51 -4.72 -13.21 9.22
C LEU A 51 -3.56 -13.68 8.33
N GLU A 52 -3.87 -14.63 7.46
CA GLU A 52 -2.96 -15.14 6.44
C GLU A 52 -3.20 -14.48 5.06
N GLU A 53 -2.20 -14.55 4.19
CA GLU A 53 -2.29 -14.29 2.77
C GLU A 53 -2.27 -15.62 2.02
N LYS A 54 -3.46 -16.15 1.70
CA LYS A 54 -3.62 -17.47 1.10
C LYS A 54 -3.16 -17.57 -0.36
N HIS A 55 -2.93 -16.43 -1.03
CA HIS A 55 -2.49 -16.42 -2.43
C HIS A 55 -0.96 -16.46 -2.57
N MET A 56 -0.23 -16.38 -1.46
CA MET A 56 1.23 -16.49 -1.42
C MET A 56 1.64 -17.57 -0.42
N GLN A 57 2.48 -18.50 -0.86
CA GLN A 57 2.95 -19.61 -0.03
C GLN A 57 4.46 -19.74 -0.06
N VAL A 58 5.02 -20.20 1.06
CA VAL A 58 6.41 -20.65 1.18
C VAL A 58 6.36 -22.07 1.73
N ASP A 59 6.93 -23.02 0.98
CA ASP A 59 6.89 -24.45 1.30
C ASP A 59 5.47 -24.98 1.60
N GLY A 60 4.49 -24.50 0.83
CA GLY A 60 3.08 -24.87 0.96
C GLY A 60 2.34 -24.26 2.16
N LYS A 61 2.99 -23.41 2.96
CA LYS A 61 2.35 -22.64 4.04
C LYS A 61 2.01 -21.24 3.59
N ASN A 62 0.79 -20.78 3.89
CA ASN A 62 0.36 -19.42 3.62
C ASN A 62 1.26 -18.41 4.32
N MET A 63 1.54 -17.30 3.66
CA MET A 63 2.28 -16.21 4.27
C MET A 63 1.42 -15.47 5.32
N SER A 64 2.07 -14.83 6.28
CA SER A 64 1.37 -13.90 7.19
C SER A 64 0.90 -12.67 6.40
N GLY A 65 -0.38 -12.32 6.53
CA GLY A 65 -0.92 -11.11 5.93
C GLY A 65 -0.24 -9.85 6.45
N SER A 66 0.13 -9.83 7.74
CA SER A 66 0.90 -8.74 8.35
C SER A 66 2.24 -8.52 7.65
N LEU A 67 2.99 -9.61 7.41
CA LEU A 67 4.31 -9.54 6.79
C LEU A 67 4.23 -9.19 5.30
N VAL A 68 3.21 -9.65 4.59
CA VAL A 68 2.98 -9.27 3.19
C VAL A 68 2.66 -7.77 3.08
N ASP A 69 1.71 -7.27 3.86
CA ASP A 69 1.30 -5.86 3.81
C ASP A 69 2.44 -4.91 4.21
N PHE A 70 3.13 -5.23 5.32
CA PHE A 70 4.31 -4.50 5.77
C PHE A 70 5.44 -4.56 4.75
N GLY A 71 5.77 -5.77 4.30
CA GLY A 71 6.91 -6.04 3.44
C GLY A 71 6.80 -5.31 2.11
N LEU A 72 5.65 -5.40 1.44
CA LEU A 72 5.42 -4.73 0.16
C LEU A 72 5.47 -3.20 0.31
N TYR A 73 4.79 -2.64 1.33
CA TYR A 73 4.81 -1.19 1.51
C TYR A 73 6.20 -0.68 1.86
N PHE A 74 6.89 -1.31 2.82
CA PHE A 74 8.24 -0.94 3.22
C PHE A 74 9.21 -1.02 2.04
N PHE A 75 9.24 -2.16 1.35
CA PHE A 75 10.17 -2.42 0.25
C PHE A 75 10.03 -1.40 -0.89
N HIS A 76 8.79 -1.10 -1.29
CA HIS A 76 8.56 -0.20 -2.42
C HIS A 76 8.68 1.29 -2.08
N ASN A 77 8.46 1.68 -0.82
CA ASN A 77 8.25 3.09 -0.47
C ASN A 77 9.30 3.68 0.46
N ALA A 78 10.02 2.88 1.26
CA ALA A 78 10.91 3.41 2.31
C ALA A 78 11.93 4.42 1.76
N LYS A 79 12.61 4.08 0.65
CA LYS A 79 13.60 4.99 0.03
C LYS A 79 12.96 6.29 -0.48
N ALA A 80 11.80 6.20 -1.13
CA ALA A 80 11.10 7.36 -1.67
C ALA A 80 10.53 8.26 -0.57
N LEU A 81 10.04 7.68 0.52
CA LEU A 81 9.60 8.40 1.72
C LEU A 81 10.75 9.15 2.40
N LEU A 82 11.90 8.49 2.57
CA LEU A 82 13.09 9.10 3.15
C LEU A 82 13.63 10.25 2.28
N ALA A 83 13.67 10.07 0.96
CA ALA A 83 14.15 11.08 0.02
C ALA A 83 13.33 12.39 0.05
N LYS A 84 12.08 12.35 0.50
CA LYS A 84 11.21 13.53 0.67
C LYS A 84 11.05 13.99 2.12
N GLY A 85 11.93 13.55 3.02
CA GLY A 85 11.95 13.98 4.42
C GLY A 85 10.83 13.39 5.29
N SER A 86 10.26 12.25 4.88
CA SER A 86 9.27 11.47 5.64
C SER A 86 9.85 10.09 6.00
N GLY A 87 9.03 9.15 6.44
CA GLY A 87 9.47 7.79 6.82
C GLY A 87 8.41 6.72 6.56
N PRO A 88 8.80 5.43 6.56
CA PRO A 88 7.87 4.32 6.50
C PRO A 88 7.19 4.10 7.86
N TYR A 89 5.96 4.60 8.00
CA TYR A 89 5.18 4.53 9.25
C TYR A 89 4.06 3.49 9.17
N PHE A 90 3.78 2.83 10.31
CA PHE A 90 2.77 1.79 10.46
C PHE A 90 1.95 1.95 11.75
#